data_AF-A0A814PV69-F1
#
_entry.id   AF-A0A814PV69-F1
#
_cell.length_a   1.000
_cell.length_b   1.000
_cell.length_c   1.000
_cell.angle_alpha   90.00
_cell.angle_beta   90.00
_cell.angle_gamma   90.00
#
_symmetry.space_group_name_H-M   'P 1'
#
loop_
_entity.id
_entity.type
_entity.pdbx_description
1 polymer ?
#
loop_
_entity_poly.entity_id
_entity_poly.type
_entity_poly.pdbx_seq_one_letter_code
_entity_poly.pdbx_strand_id
1 'polypeptide(L)'
;VFIYHHFATYIPSNCTFIIGPGKYATNFNKRKLRRIANDMGFAHANISDIGSTWYGSPYDAYLVANQTLHSMLWLAQYEFAMPEREYKLGMLMWPQWHYGVLLLYGQHLALNHLVAINQIRILIGQHLLDQSTTDNTVEYITQGTRLNLHCWHTDQRFSKFAFKDGEYNRTELKQYKDDKSAQAYAMRMALESKYMTLEEMAAYGRNQSLPS
;
A
#
# COMPACT_ATOMS: atom_id res chain seq x y z
N VAL A 1 -1.92 -4.59 -7.12
CA VAL A 1 -1.57 -3.16 -7.18
C VAL A 1 -0.96 -2.87 -8.54
N PHE A 2 -0.98 -1.63 -9.00
CA PHE A 2 -0.33 -1.21 -10.23
C PHE A 2 0.57 -0.02 -9.95
N ILE A 3 1.74 0.02 -10.58
CA ILE A 3 2.69 1.13 -10.48
C ILE A 3 2.53 1.97 -11.74
N TYR A 4 2.50 3.29 -11.58
CA TYR A 4 2.46 4.23 -12.70
C TYR A 4 3.88 4.54 -13.19
N HIS A 5 4.07 4.78 -14.49
CA HIS A 5 5.41 5.00 -15.06
C HIS A 5 6.19 6.15 -14.41
N HIS A 6 5.48 7.19 -13.94
CA HIS A 6 6.08 8.31 -13.20
C HIS A 6 6.78 7.89 -11.89
N PHE A 7 6.46 6.71 -11.33
CA PHE A 7 7.15 6.18 -10.15
C PHE A 7 8.65 6.02 -10.36
N ALA A 8 9.08 5.66 -11.58
CA ALA A 8 10.49 5.43 -11.88
C ALA A 8 11.36 6.70 -11.79
N THR A 9 10.75 7.87 -11.99
CA THR A 9 11.45 9.18 -12.01
C THR A 9 11.06 10.07 -10.83
N TYR A 10 10.12 9.64 -9.99
CA TYR A 10 9.66 10.43 -8.86
C TYR A 10 10.71 10.41 -7.75
N ILE A 11 11.06 11.58 -7.21
CA ILE A 11 11.96 11.70 -6.06
C ILE A 11 11.25 12.56 -5.01
N PRO A 12 11.13 12.13 -3.73
CA PRO A 12 10.46 12.91 -2.70
C PRO A 12 11.28 14.15 -2.40
N SER A 13 10.62 15.31 -2.31
CA SER A 13 11.30 16.51 -1.83
C SER A 13 11.75 16.34 -0.38
N ASN A 14 12.91 16.91 -0.04
CA ASN A 14 13.50 16.89 1.30
C ASN A 14 13.73 15.48 1.88
N CYS A 15 13.91 14.46 1.03
CA CYS A 15 14.10 13.06 1.43
C CYS A 15 13.00 12.55 2.37
N THR A 16 11.76 13.03 2.19
CA THR A 16 10.64 12.67 3.07
C THR A 16 10.19 11.23 2.81
N PHE A 17 9.89 10.48 3.88
CA PHE A 17 9.32 9.14 3.78
C PHE A 17 7.81 9.20 3.54
N ILE A 18 7.38 8.83 2.35
CA ILE A 18 5.98 8.92 1.91
C ILE A 18 5.26 7.62 2.25
N ILE A 19 4.06 7.75 2.80
CA ILE A 19 3.24 6.61 3.22
C ILE A 19 1.82 6.75 2.63
N GLY A 20 1.28 5.65 2.11
CA GLY A 20 -0.12 5.56 1.67
C GLY A 20 -1.11 5.43 2.85
N PRO A 21 -2.41 5.65 2.64
CA PRO A 21 -3.45 5.48 3.66
C PRO A 21 -3.74 4.00 4.02
N GLY A 22 -3.91 3.70 5.31
CA GLY A 22 -4.15 2.35 5.84
C GLY A 22 -5.62 1.96 6.09
N LYS A 23 -6.52 2.94 6.30
CA LYS A 23 -7.99 2.74 6.49
C LYS A 23 -8.40 1.75 7.60
N TYR A 24 -7.66 1.68 8.70
CA TYR A 24 -7.98 0.84 9.86
C TYR A 24 -8.29 1.64 11.14
N ALA A 25 -8.11 2.96 11.16
CA ALA A 25 -8.10 3.73 12.40
C ALA A 25 -9.50 4.05 12.93
N THR A 26 -10.12 3.07 13.57
CA THR A 26 -11.29 3.30 14.43
C THR A 26 -10.88 3.99 15.74
N ASN A 27 -11.84 4.61 16.45
CA ASN A 27 -11.58 5.14 17.80
C ASN A 27 -11.13 4.05 18.78
N PHE A 28 -11.60 2.82 18.60
CA PHE A 28 -11.15 1.66 19.37
C PHE A 28 -9.66 1.40 19.12
N ASN A 29 -9.27 1.22 17.85
CA ASN A 29 -7.88 0.89 17.48
C ASN A 29 -6.92 2.00 17.91
N LYS A 30 -7.26 3.28 17.68
CA LYS A 30 -6.41 4.42 18.09
C LYS A 30 -6.13 4.42 19.59
N ARG A 31 -7.15 4.20 20.43
CA ARG A 31 -6.96 4.13 21.89
C ARG A 31 -6.15 2.91 22.31
N LYS A 32 -6.46 1.73 21.75
CA LYS A 32 -5.74 0.50 22.08
C LYS A 32 -4.27 0.58 21.67
N LEU A 33 -3.96 1.04 20.46
CA LEU A 33 -2.59 1.23 19.97
C LEU A 33 -1.82 2.26 20.79
N ARG A 34 -2.46 3.35 21.24
CA ARG A 34 -1.82 4.32 22.12
C ARG A 34 -1.47 3.73 23.49
N ARG A 35 -2.36 2.91 24.08
CA ARG A 35 -2.04 2.17 25.31
C ARG A 35 -0.84 1.24 25.07
N ILE A 36 -0.88 0.44 24.00
CA ILE A 36 0.20 -0.52 23.70
C ILE A 36 1.54 0.18 23.49
N ALA A 37 1.55 1.32 22.79
CA ALA A 37 2.75 2.13 22.65
C ALA A 37 3.34 2.52 24.03
N ASN A 38 2.50 2.95 24.97
CA ASN A 38 2.95 3.24 26.33
C ASN A 38 3.51 2.00 27.04
N ASP A 39 2.84 0.85 26.92
CA ASP A 39 3.27 -0.41 27.55
C ASP A 39 4.63 -0.89 26.99
N MET A 40 4.90 -0.61 25.71
CA MET A 40 6.18 -0.88 25.06
C MET A 40 7.26 0.19 25.32
N GLY A 41 6.93 1.27 26.04
CA GLY A 41 7.84 2.42 26.24
C GLY A 41 8.07 3.26 24.99
N PHE A 42 7.19 3.17 23.99
CA PHE A 42 7.29 3.95 22.76
C PHE A 42 6.68 5.34 22.91
N ALA A 43 7.41 6.34 22.42
CA ALA A 43 6.82 7.65 22.11
C ALA A 43 5.72 7.55 21.04
N HIS A 44 4.79 8.51 21.00
CA HIS A 44 3.64 8.44 20.08
C HIS A 44 3.30 9.80 19.47
N ALA A 45 3.53 9.95 18.16
CA ALA A 45 3.33 11.19 17.40
C ALA A 45 1.85 11.53 17.07
N ASN A 46 0.89 10.70 17.48
CA ASN A 46 -0.55 10.89 17.24
C ASN A 46 -0.95 10.88 15.75
N ILE A 47 -0.23 10.09 14.97
CA ILE A 47 -0.50 9.83 13.55
C ILE A 47 -1.36 8.57 13.45
N SER A 48 -2.31 8.53 12.52
CA SER A 48 -3.23 7.41 12.31
C SER A 48 -3.42 7.08 10.83
N ASP A 49 -4.03 5.92 10.56
CA ASP A 49 -4.30 5.43 9.19
C ASP A 49 -3.03 5.34 8.33
N ILE A 50 -1.97 4.87 8.96
CA ILE A 50 -0.66 4.63 8.35
C ILE A 50 -0.71 3.33 7.52
N GLY A 51 -0.64 3.42 6.18
CA GLY A 51 -0.79 2.29 5.26
C GLY A 51 0.51 1.58 4.88
N SER A 52 0.41 0.39 4.30
CA SER A 52 1.55 -0.51 4.03
C SER A 52 2.40 -0.15 2.79
N THR A 53 1.98 0.80 1.97
CA THR A 53 2.77 1.24 0.81
C THR A 53 3.62 2.43 1.20
N TRP A 54 4.94 2.25 1.09
CA TRP A 54 5.94 3.25 1.45
C TRP A 54 6.80 3.62 0.25
N TYR A 55 7.35 4.83 0.30
CA TYR A 55 8.35 5.28 -0.64
C TYR A 55 9.29 6.28 0.03
N GLY A 56 10.59 6.01 0.01
CA GLY A 56 11.58 6.85 0.68
C GLY A 56 12.99 6.26 0.58
N SER A 57 13.91 6.76 1.41
CA SER A 57 15.29 6.30 1.38
C SER A 57 15.42 4.83 1.83
N PRO A 58 16.43 4.08 1.36
CA PRO A 58 16.67 2.71 1.81
C PRO A 58 16.88 2.61 3.33
N TYR A 59 17.52 3.63 3.92
CA TYR A 59 17.76 3.69 5.37
C TYR A 59 16.46 3.81 6.16
N ASP A 60 15.57 4.73 5.76
CA ASP A 60 14.27 4.90 6.40
C ASP A 60 13.41 3.64 6.26
N ALA A 61 13.40 3.04 5.06
CA ALA A 61 12.66 1.80 4.80
C ALA A 61 13.13 0.66 5.71
N TYR A 62 14.45 0.51 5.87
CA TYR A 62 15.04 -0.46 6.79
C TYR A 62 14.63 -0.19 8.24
N LEU A 63 14.76 1.06 8.70
CA LEU A 63 14.45 1.45 10.07
C LEU A 63 12.97 1.18 10.41
N VAL A 64 12.07 1.60 9.53
CA VAL A 64 10.61 1.40 9.68
C VAL A 64 10.26 -0.09 9.61
N ALA A 65 10.84 -0.85 8.69
CA ALA A 65 10.58 -2.29 8.57
C ALA A 65 11.02 -3.05 9.83
N ASN A 66 12.22 -2.77 10.35
CA ASN A 66 12.74 -3.40 11.55
C ASN A 66 11.87 -3.10 12.77
N GLN A 67 11.51 -1.82 12.98
CA GLN A 67 10.67 -1.41 14.09
C GLN A 67 9.23 -1.96 13.97
N THR A 68 8.73 -2.06 12.74
CA THR A 68 7.42 -2.68 12.44
C THR A 68 7.42 -4.15 12.83
N LEU A 69 8.45 -4.91 12.46
CA LEU A 69 8.57 -6.32 12.81
C LEU A 69 8.57 -6.52 14.33
N HIS A 70 9.37 -5.72 15.05
CA HIS A 70 9.40 -5.77 16.52
C HIS A 70 8.00 -5.53 17.13
N SER A 71 7.30 -4.52 16.61
CA SER A 71 5.94 -4.18 17.06
C SER A 71 4.92 -5.29 16.73
N MET A 72 5.01 -5.90 15.55
CA MET A 72 4.16 -7.03 15.15
C MET A 72 4.35 -8.24 16.06
N LEU A 73 5.60 -8.56 16.42
CA LEU A 73 5.91 -9.67 17.32
C LEU A 73 5.32 -9.44 18.71
N TRP A 74 5.48 -8.23 19.27
CA TRP A 74 4.85 -7.86 20.54
C TRP A 74 3.33 -8.01 20.48
N LEU A 75 2.70 -7.42 19.46
CA LEU A 75 1.26 -7.47 19.26
C LEU A 75 0.75 -8.92 19.18
N ALA A 76 1.39 -9.74 18.35
CA ALA A 76 1.02 -11.13 18.19
C ALA A 76 1.17 -11.91 19.50
N GLN A 77 2.24 -11.67 20.26
CA GLN A 77 2.53 -12.43 21.47
C GLN A 77 1.63 -12.02 22.65
N TYR A 78 1.41 -10.72 22.86
CA TYR A 78 0.84 -10.19 24.10
C TYR A 78 -0.55 -9.55 23.94
N GLU A 79 -0.93 -9.14 22.73
CA GLU A 79 -2.12 -8.29 22.52
C GLU A 79 -3.25 -8.96 21.73
N PHE A 80 -2.93 -10.03 21.00
CA PHE A 80 -3.89 -10.90 20.32
C PHE A 80 -4.04 -12.23 21.05
N ALA A 81 -5.27 -12.65 21.28
CA ALA A 81 -5.61 -13.96 21.81
C ALA A 81 -5.49 -15.05 20.75
N MET A 82 -5.41 -16.31 21.19
CA MET A 82 -5.28 -17.47 20.31
C MET A 82 -6.36 -17.55 19.21
N PRO A 83 -7.67 -17.36 19.49
CA PRO A 83 -8.69 -17.39 18.43
C PRO A 83 -8.54 -16.30 17.37
N GLU A 84 -8.00 -15.12 17.74
CA GLU A 84 -7.71 -14.04 16.81
C GLU A 84 -6.55 -14.42 15.88
N ARG A 85 -5.47 -14.98 16.45
CA ARG A 85 -4.28 -15.43 15.70
C ARG A 85 -4.55 -16.59 14.76
N GLU A 86 -5.44 -17.50 15.15
CA GLU A 86 -5.84 -18.66 14.37
C GLU A 86 -6.91 -18.34 13.32
N TYR A 87 -7.23 -17.05 13.11
CA TYR A 87 -8.24 -16.58 12.15
C TYR A 87 -9.65 -17.13 12.38
N LYS A 88 -9.95 -17.70 13.56
CA LYS A 88 -11.27 -18.26 13.90
C LYS A 88 -12.37 -17.20 13.96
N LEU A 89 -12.01 -15.94 14.16
CA LEU A 89 -12.93 -14.81 14.18
C LEU A 89 -13.12 -14.16 12.80
N GLY A 90 -12.33 -14.55 11.79
CA GLY A 90 -12.43 -14.01 10.44
C GLY A 90 -12.59 -12.48 10.38
N MET A 91 -13.62 -12.03 9.67
CA MET A 91 -13.94 -10.61 9.49
C MET A 91 -14.81 -10.01 10.62
N LEU A 92 -15.19 -10.77 11.64
CA LEU A 92 -16.09 -10.27 12.71
C LEU A 92 -15.49 -9.07 13.45
N MET A 93 -14.17 -9.08 13.62
CA MET A 93 -13.42 -8.01 14.27
C MET A 93 -12.95 -6.95 13.27
N TRP A 94 -13.34 -6.99 12.00
CA TRP A 94 -12.98 -5.92 11.08
C TRP A 94 -14.02 -4.78 11.14
N PRO A 95 -13.63 -3.50 11.21
CA PRO A 95 -12.25 -2.98 11.28
C PRO A 95 -11.68 -2.85 12.71
N GLN A 96 -12.42 -3.28 13.74
CA GLN A 96 -12.01 -3.16 15.14
C GLN A 96 -11.16 -4.35 15.64
N TRP A 97 -9.82 -4.20 15.61
CA TRP A 97 -8.86 -5.18 16.14
C TRP A 97 -8.84 -6.53 15.40
N HIS A 98 -8.45 -6.49 14.12
CA HIS A 98 -8.39 -7.66 13.27
C HIS A 98 -6.95 -8.15 13.04
N TYR A 99 -6.69 -9.43 13.30
CA TYR A 99 -5.35 -10.01 13.15
C TYR A 99 -4.81 -9.97 11.71
N GLY A 100 -5.69 -10.03 10.70
CA GLY A 100 -5.30 -9.96 9.29
C GLY A 100 -4.65 -8.63 8.87
N VAL A 101 -4.71 -7.59 9.71
CA VAL A 101 -4.01 -6.33 9.50
C VAL A 101 -2.92 -6.06 10.55
N LEU A 102 -2.37 -7.10 11.17
CA LEU A 102 -1.26 -7.02 12.13
C LEU A 102 -0.13 -6.11 11.63
N LEU A 103 0.20 -6.18 10.33
CA LEU A 103 1.19 -5.32 9.69
C LEU A 103 0.87 -3.83 9.90
N LEU A 104 -0.38 -3.42 9.68
CA LEU A 104 -0.79 -2.01 9.79
C LEU A 104 -0.74 -1.52 11.24
N TYR A 105 -1.07 -2.38 12.20
CA TYR A 105 -0.95 -2.07 13.63
C TYR A 105 0.51 -1.99 14.09
N GLY A 106 1.35 -2.93 13.69
CA GLY A 106 2.78 -2.90 14.00
C GLY A 106 3.45 -1.66 13.40
N GLN A 107 3.11 -1.34 12.16
CA GLN A 107 3.59 -0.15 11.49
C GLN A 107 3.08 1.14 12.15
N HIS A 108 1.82 1.18 12.62
CA HIS A 108 1.28 2.31 13.39
C HIS A 108 2.20 2.65 14.56
N LEU A 109 2.55 1.63 15.36
CA LEU A 109 3.39 1.78 16.53
C LEU A 109 4.80 2.24 16.14
N ALA A 110 5.40 1.58 15.15
CA ALA A 110 6.74 1.89 14.67
C ALA A 110 6.89 3.33 14.19
N LEU A 111 6.03 3.78 13.27
CA LEU A 111 6.13 5.12 12.71
C LEU A 111 5.74 6.21 13.71
N ASN A 112 4.74 5.97 14.56
CA ASN A 112 4.44 6.93 15.63
C ASN A 112 5.63 7.12 16.58
N HIS A 113 6.37 6.05 16.87
CA HIS A 113 7.57 6.10 17.68
C HIS A 113 8.69 6.87 16.98
N LEU A 114 9.09 6.43 15.79
CA LEU A 114 10.21 6.99 15.04
C LEU A 114 10.01 8.47 14.71
N VAL A 115 8.78 8.89 14.38
CA VAL A 115 8.45 10.30 14.15
C VAL A 115 8.54 11.10 15.45
N ALA A 116 7.99 10.59 16.55
CA ALA A 116 7.99 11.31 17.83
C ALA A 116 9.40 11.56 18.38
N ILE A 117 10.35 10.66 18.10
CA ILE A 117 11.75 10.81 18.48
C ILE A 117 12.62 11.47 17.39
N ASN A 118 12.00 12.02 16.34
CA ASN A 118 12.66 12.72 15.23
C ASN A 118 13.69 11.86 14.45
N GLN A 119 13.53 10.54 14.41
CA GLN A 119 14.37 9.67 13.59
C GLN A 119 13.92 9.62 12.13
N ILE A 120 12.64 9.89 11.86
CA ILE A 120 12.10 9.89 10.51
C ILE A 120 11.13 11.05 10.32
N ARG A 121 11.12 11.63 9.12
CA ARG A 121 10.13 12.62 8.69
C ARG A 121 9.21 11.98 7.66
N ILE A 122 7.91 12.06 7.91
CA ILE A 122 6.93 11.43 7.04
C ILE A 122 6.03 12.44 6.31
N LEU A 123 5.50 12.01 5.18
CA LEU A 123 4.40 12.63 4.47
C LEU A 123 3.33 11.58 4.20
N ILE A 124 2.09 11.83 4.64
CA ILE A 124 0.97 10.97 4.25
C ILE A 124 0.60 11.34 2.81
N GLY A 125 1.09 10.55 1.86
CA GLY A 125 0.94 10.76 0.42
C GLY A 125 -0.43 10.36 -0.09
N GLN A 126 -1.51 10.92 0.48
CA GLN A 126 -2.91 10.54 0.19
C GLN A 126 -3.32 10.66 -1.27
N HIS A 127 -2.55 11.35 -2.11
CA HIS A 127 -2.79 11.46 -3.55
C HIS A 127 -1.74 10.73 -4.40
N LEU A 128 -0.60 10.35 -3.81
CA LEU A 128 0.53 9.73 -4.49
C LEU A 128 0.48 8.21 -4.44
N LEU A 129 0.26 7.65 -3.25
CA LEU A 129 0.32 6.21 -2.96
C LEU A 129 -1.08 5.66 -2.66
N ASP A 130 -1.26 4.35 -2.89
CA ASP A 130 -2.50 3.60 -2.61
C ASP A 130 -3.78 4.26 -3.17
N GLN A 131 -3.72 4.82 -4.38
CA GLN A 131 -4.88 5.44 -5.02
C GLN A 131 -5.87 4.39 -5.49
N SER A 132 -7.18 4.64 -5.40
CA SER A 132 -8.14 3.64 -5.88
C SER A 132 -7.97 3.41 -7.37
N THR A 133 -7.94 2.14 -7.78
CA THR A 133 -8.22 1.82 -9.19
C THR A 133 -9.63 2.24 -9.59
N THR A 134 -10.59 2.30 -8.66
CA THR A 134 -11.97 2.73 -8.95
C THR A 134 -12.15 4.23 -9.07
N ASP A 135 -11.10 5.02 -8.86
CA ASP A 135 -11.19 6.47 -8.91
C ASP A 135 -11.26 6.97 -10.37
N ASN A 136 -12.38 7.60 -10.70
CA ASN A 136 -12.70 8.05 -12.05
C ASN A 136 -12.22 9.47 -12.36
N THR A 137 -11.57 10.16 -11.42
CA THR A 137 -11.01 11.50 -11.71
C THR A 137 -9.85 11.37 -12.69
N VAL A 138 -10.00 11.98 -13.87
CA VAL A 138 -9.03 11.89 -14.98
C VAL A 138 -7.78 12.76 -14.74
N GLU A 139 -7.90 13.81 -13.94
CA GLU A 139 -6.90 14.89 -13.83
C GLU A 139 -5.55 14.46 -13.23
N TYR A 140 -5.53 13.42 -12.39
CA TYR A 140 -4.33 13.07 -11.62
C TYR A 140 -3.35 12.13 -12.34
N ILE A 141 -3.75 11.55 -13.47
CA ILE A 141 -2.97 10.55 -14.20
C ILE A 141 -1.97 11.21 -15.16
N THR A 142 -2.31 12.38 -15.69
CA THR A 142 -1.46 13.14 -16.62
C THR A 142 -0.52 14.13 -15.94
N GLN A 143 -0.72 14.43 -14.66
CA GLN A 143 0.06 15.44 -13.91
C GLN A 143 1.17 14.84 -13.03
N GLY A 144 1.47 13.53 -13.15
CA GLY A 144 2.52 12.89 -12.33
C GLY A 144 2.15 12.73 -10.84
N THR A 145 0.90 12.99 -10.48
CA THR A 145 0.44 13.00 -9.09
C THR A 145 0.04 11.62 -8.55
N ARG A 146 -0.03 10.58 -9.40
CA ARG A 146 -0.30 9.19 -8.98
C ARG A 146 0.89 8.30 -9.25
N LEU A 147 1.39 7.64 -8.21
CA LEU A 147 2.53 6.74 -8.31
C LEU A 147 2.12 5.27 -8.21
N ASN A 148 1.13 4.99 -7.37
CA ASN A 148 0.67 3.63 -7.10
C ASN A 148 -0.86 3.58 -7.04
N LEU A 149 -1.44 2.58 -7.71
CA LEU A 149 -2.86 2.26 -7.68
C LEU A 149 -3.10 0.96 -6.89
N HIS A 150 -4.05 1.02 -5.97
CA HIS A 150 -4.54 -0.09 -5.19
C HIS A 150 -5.82 -0.69 -5.79
N CYS A 151 -5.82 -2.02 -5.93
CA CYS A 151 -6.99 -2.79 -6.35
C CYS A 151 -7.70 -3.32 -5.11
N TRP A 152 -8.53 -2.47 -4.51
CA TRP A 152 -9.39 -2.91 -3.41
C TRP A 152 -10.42 -3.92 -3.91
N HIS A 153 -11.11 -4.59 -3.01
CA HIS A 153 -12.16 -5.54 -3.38
C HIS A 153 -13.28 -4.75 -4.04
N THR A 154 -13.48 -5.01 -5.33
CA THR A 154 -14.45 -4.31 -6.18
C THR A 154 -14.90 -5.25 -7.28
N ASP A 155 -16.13 -5.06 -7.71
CA ASP A 155 -16.75 -5.63 -8.90
C ASP A 155 -16.76 -4.65 -10.08
N GLN A 156 -16.17 -3.46 -9.89
CA GLN A 156 -16.01 -2.47 -10.95
C GLN A 156 -15.05 -2.93 -12.05
N ARG A 157 -14.96 -2.15 -13.14
CA ARG A 157 -14.39 -2.52 -14.45
C ARG A 157 -13.11 -3.35 -14.39
N PHE A 158 -12.19 -3.05 -13.46
CA PHE A 158 -11.09 -3.97 -13.12
C PHE A 158 -11.29 -4.59 -11.74
N SER A 159 -11.44 -5.92 -11.70
CA SER A 159 -11.45 -6.74 -10.49
C SER A 159 -10.31 -7.74 -10.50
N LYS A 160 -9.54 -7.79 -9.42
CA LYS A 160 -8.45 -8.78 -9.28
C LYS A 160 -8.95 -10.22 -9.22
N PHE A 161 -10.19 -10.44 -8.76
CA PHE A 161 -10.82 -11.76 -8.71
C PHE A 161 -11.21 -12.20 -10.12
N ALA A 162 -11.96 -11.39 -10.86
CA ALA A 162 -12.28 -11.64 -12.26
C ALA A 162 -11.03 -11.83 -13.14
N PHE A 163 -9.96 -11.06 -12.89
CA PHE A 163 -8.68 -11.26 -13.57
C PHE A 163 -8.08 -12.65 -13.27
N LYS A 164 -8.04 -13.04 -11.99
CA LYS A 164 -7.55 -14.36 -11.55
C LYS A 164 -8.37 -15.50 -12.15
N ASP A 165 -9.67 -15.33 -12.25
CA ASP A 165 -10.61 -16.34 -12.77
C ASP A 165 -10.66 -16.37 -14.31
N GLY A 166 -9.86 -15.53 -14.98
CA GLY A 166 -9.70 -15.56 -16.43
C GLY A 166 -10.84 -14.88 -17.20
N GLU A 167 -11.72 -14.14 -16.54
CA GLU A 167 -12.88 -13.50 -17.17
C GLU A 167 -12.49 -12.50 -18.27
N TYR A 168 -11.29 -11.91 -18.18
CA TYR A 168 -10.77 -10.97 -19.17
C TYR A 168 -9.99 -11.63 -20.33
N ASN A 169 -10.12 -12.94 -20.56
CA ASN A 169 -9.36 -13.64 -21.61
C ASN A 169 -9.80 -13.28 -23.04
N ARG A 170 -11.04 -12.81 -23.20
CA ARG A 170 -11.60 -12.37 -24.49
C ARG A 170 -11.62 -10.86 -24.64
N THR A 171 -11.12 -10.14 -23.65
CA THR A 171 -11.08 -8.69 -23.62
C THR A 171 -9.90 -8.18 -24.44
N GLU A 172 -10.14 -7.28 -25.39
CA GLU A 172 -9.11 -6.75 -26.27
C GLU A 172 -8.55 -5.41 -25.74
N LEU A 173 -7.22 -5.26 -25.76
CA LEU A 173 -6.52 -4.06 -25.28
C LEU A 173 -7.02 -2.76 -25.94
N LYS A 174 -7.33 -2.82 -27.24
CA LYS A 174 -7.79 -1.66 -28.04
C LYS A 174 -9.03 -0.97 -27.48
N GLN A 175 -9.87 -1.68 -26.71
CA GLN A 175 -11.08 -1.14 -26.08
C GLN A 175 -10.77 -0.05 -25.04
N TYR A 176 -9.53 0.01 -24.53
CA TYR A 176 -9.11 0.93 -23.47
C TYR A 176 -8.07 1.95 -23.92
N LYS A 177 -7.78 2.07 -25.23
CA LYS A 177 -6.68 2.90 -25.73
C LYS A 177 -6.85 4.39 -25.37
N ASP A 178 -8.06 4.92 -25.53
CA ASP A 178 -8.35 6.35 -25.36
C ASP A 178 -8.81 6.71 -23.94
N ASP A 179 -9.08 5.71 -23.10
CA ASP A 179 -9.53 5.90 -21.73
C ASP A 179 -8.34 6.16 -20.79
N LYS A 180 -8.35 7.34 -20.17
CA LYS A 180 -7.29 7.80 -19.25
C LYS A 180 -7.61 7.57 -17.77
N SER A 181 -8.67 6.83 -17.45
CA SER A 181 -9.03 6.51 -16.07
C SER A 181 -8.05 5.52 -15.41
N ALA A 182 -8.05 5.49 -14.08
CA ALA A 182 -7.27 4.53 -13.30
C ALA A 182 -7.72 3.08 -13.59
N GLN A 183 -9.03 2.87 -13.78
CA GLN A 183 -9.61 1.57 -14.13
C GLN A 183 -9.12 1.08 -15.49
N ALA A 184 -9.10 1.96 -16.50
CA ALA A 184 -8.58 1.61 -17.82
C ALA A 184 -7.07 1.34 -17.81
N TYR A 185 -6.29 2.13 -17.06
CA TYR A 185 -4.87 1.85 -16.88
C TYR A 185 -4.63 0.47 -16.24
N ALA A 186 -5.32 0.17 -15.13
CA ALA A 186 -5.25 -1.14 -14.47
C ALA A 186 -5.61 -2.28 -15.43
N MET A 187 -6.68 -2.12 -16.21
CA MET A 187 -7.10 -3.09 -17.21
C MET A 187 -6.05 -3.29 -18.30
N ARG A 188 -5.51 -2.21 -18.88
CA ARG A 188 -4.45 -2.29 -19.91
C ARG A 188 -3.24 -3.05 -19.40
N MET A 189 -2.72 -2.68 -18.23
CA MET A 189 -1.56 -3.36 -17.62
C MET A 189 -1.83 -4.84 -17.37
N ALA A 190 -3.03 -5.19 -16.90
CA ALA A 190 -3.41 -6.58 -16.67
C ALA A 190 -3.51 -7.38 -17.97
N LEU A 191 -4.10 -6.82 -19.03
CA LEU A 191 -4.17 -7.45 -20.34
C LEU A 191 -2.78 -7.61 -20.96
N GLU A 192 -1.97 -6.56 -20.96
CA GLU A 192 -0.57 -6.59 -21.43
C GLU A 192 0.26 -7.66 -20.73
N SER A 193 0.09 -7.85 -19.42
CA SER A 193 0.80 -8.90 -18.68
C SER A 193 0.49 -10.33 -19.14
N LYS A 194 -0.61 -10.54 -19.87
CA LYS A 194 -0.95 -11.84 -20.46
C LYS A 194 -0.23 -12.11 -21.78
N TYR A 195 0.20 -11.05 -22.48
CA TYR A 195 0.80 -11.14 -23.81
C TYR A 195 2.33 -11.15 -23.78
N MET A 196 2.95 -11.02 -22.60
CA MET A 196 4.40 -10.98 -22.45
C MET A 196 4.87 -12.23 -21.71
N THR A 197 5.59 -13.09 -22.41
CA THR A 197 6.32 -14.20 -21.78
C THR A 197 7.41 -13.66 -20.85
N LEU A 198 7.88 -14.49 -19.91
CA LEU A 198 9.01 -14.12 -19.04
C LEU A 198 10.26 -13.74 -19.85
N GLU A 199 10.48 -14.37 -21.00
CA GLU A 199 11.59 -14.07 -21.91
C GLU A 199 11.42 -12.71 -22.61
N GLU A 200 10.23 -12.39 -23.08
CA GLU A 200 9.91 -11.08 -23.68
C GLU A 200 10.01 -9.96 -22.65
N MET A 201 9.55 -10.20 -21.42
CA MET A 201 9.67 -9.24 -20.31
C MET A 201 11.14 -8.97 -19.96
N ALA A 202 11.97 -10.01 -19.90
CA ALA A 202 13.41 -9.88 -19.66
C ALA A 202 14.14 -9.18 -20.82
N ALA A 203 13.71 -9.38 -22.08
CA ALA A 203 14.25 -8.68 -23.24
C ALA A 203 13.88 -7.19 -23.26
N TYR A 204 12.64 -6.85 -22.90
CA TYR A 204 12.17 -5.47 -22.84
C TYR A 204 12.94 -4.64 -21.80
N GLY A 205 13.21 -5.21 -20.61
CA GLY A 205 14.01 -4.55 -19.57
C GLY A 205 15.48 -4.30 -19.95
N ARG A 206 16.05 -5.10 -20.86
CA ARG A 206 17.43 -4.91 -21.37
C ARG A 206 17.52 -3.84 -22.47
N ASN A 207 16.44 -3.63 -23.23
CA ASN A 207 16.40 -2.66 -24.33
C ASN A 207 16.05 -1.24 -23.88
N GLN A 208 15.57 -1.06 -22.65
CA GLN A 208 15.45 0.25 -22.02
C GLN A 208 16.72 0.58 -21.24
N SER A 209 17.82 0.86 -21.96
CA SER A 209 18.95 1.58 -21.37
C SER A 209 18.41 2.91 -20.84
N LEU A 210 18.57 3.16 -19.54
CA LEU A 210 18.24 4.45 -18.94
C LEU A 210 18.99 5.54 -19.71
N PRO A 211 18.33 6.67 -20.06
CA PRO A 211 19.04 7.80 -20.65
C PRO A 211 20.17 8.21 -19.70
N SER A 212 21.37 8.32 -20.26
CA SER A 212 22.62 8.70 -19.60
C SER A 212 22.53 10.05 -18.90
#